data_AF-K2E1E8-F1
#
_entry.id   AF-K2E1E8-F1
#
_cell.length_a   1.000
_cell.length_b   1.000
_cell.length_c   1.000
_cell.angle_alpha   90.00
_cell.angle_beta   90.00
_cell.angle_gamma   90.00
#
_symmetry.space_group_name_H-M   'P 1'
#
loop_
_entity.id
_entity.type
_entity.pdbx_description
1 polymer ?
#
loop_
_entity_poly.entity_id
_entity_poly.type
_entity_poly.pdbx_seq_one_letter_code
_entity_poly.pdbx_strand_id
1 'polypeptide(L)'
;KYGVLIENATNRQIAAPILSVVRAENFDEAIKLANFSKYGLVAGLYSLDAREHNKWLKTVKAGNLYINSKITDAKIKIQPFGGYKESSFGSGYKSGGPNYVLDFIKLKQASLPKEKHPVNDWINTISSFLEKKLTSQQLKIWHSSIANYAYWWKKLKQDLDHCKIIGQDNIYKYIPRKTITLRLTEKKMDFDALRVCAAALTCSSPLEISWCNTPQLEEFNWIDLLPILPNIEESQEEFDKRVKDGKIKRLRLTTPASEELKKYAALSACYIIDSPVLANGRFELLHYLKEIVITCDYHRYGNLGSRESEMRKPQL
;
A
#
# COMPACT_ATOMS: atom_id res chain seq x y z
N LYS A 1 -36.83 18.48 -6.10
CA LYS A 1 -35.45 18.14 -5.70
C LYS A 1 -35.15 16.75 -6.26
N TYR A 2 -34.57 16.69 -7.46
CA TYR A 2 -34.33 15.45 -8.19
C TYR A 2 -33.01 14.80 -7.73
N GLY A 3 -32.92 13.47 -7.80
CA GLY A 3 -31.72 12.70 -7.45
C GLY A 3 -31.97 11.66 -6.35
N VAL A 4 -31.06 10.70 -6.24
CA VAL A 4 -31.04 9.70 -5.17
C VAL A 4 -30.55 10.37 -3.88
N LEU A 5 -31.32 10.28 -2.80
CA LEU A 5 -30.85 10.69 -1.47
C LEU A 5 -29.82 9.65 -1.00
N ILE A 6 -28.72 10.06 -0.37
CA ILE A 6 -27.68 9.10 0.01
C ILE A 6 -28.18 8.03 1.00
N GLU A 7 -29.14 8.39 1.85
CA GLU A 7 -29.85 7.44 2.72
C GLU A 7 -30.57 6.32 1.96
N ASN A 8 -30.96 6.58 0.70
CA ASN A 8 -31.57 5.64 -0.23
C ASN A 8 -30.56 5.05 -1.22
N ALA A 9 -29.32 5.54 -1.25
CA ALA A 9 -28.27 5.01 -2.10
C ALA A 9 -27.78 3.68 -1.51
N THR A 10 -27.86 2.60 -2.28
CA THR A 10 -27.41 1.30 -1.81
C THR A 10 -25.88 1.29 -1.70
N ASN A 11 -25.34 0.86 -0.56
CA ASN A 11 -23.90 0.57 -0.42
C ASN A 11 -23.54 -0.81 -1.01
N ARG A 12 -24.32 -1.26 -1.99
CA ARG A 12 -24.21 -2.55 -2.67
C ARG A 12 -24.08 -2.30 -4.16
N GLN A 13 -23.14 -2.99 -4.80
CA GLN A 13 -23.03 -2.96 -6.25
C GLN A 13 -24.20 -3.72 -6.87
N ILE A 14 -24.95 -3.06 -7.75
CA ILE A 14 -25.98 -3.69 -8.58
C ILE A 14 -25.41 -3.81 -9.99
N ALA A 15 -25.20 -5.04 -10.47
CA ALA A 15 -24.69 -5.31 -11.81
C ALA A 15 -25.81 -5.22 -12.85
N ALA A 16 -26.43 -4.05 -12.95
CA ALA A 16 -27.53 -3.74 -13.86
C ALA A 16 -27.31 -2.35 -14.48
N PRO A 17 -27.94 -2.01 -15.61
CA PRO A 17 -27.80 -0.70 -16.27
C PRO A 17 -28.57 0.39 -15.51
N ILE A 18 -28.19 0.64 -14.26
CA ILE A 18 -28.82 1.60 -13.36
C ILE A 18 -27.76 2.62 -12.95
N LEU A 19 -27.99 3.90 -13.26
CA LEU A 19 -27.16 5.02 -12.83
C LEU A 19 -27.86 5.79 -11.73
N SER A 20 -27.18 5.97 -10.60
CA SER A 20 -27.64 6.85 -9.52
C SER A 20 -26.98 8.22 -9.64
N VAL A 21 -27.79 9.28 -9.57
CA VAL A 21 -27.31 10.67 -9.56
C VAL A 21 -27.63 11.26 -8.19
N VAL A 22 -26.59 11.67 -7.47
CA VAL A 22 -26.69 12.30 -6.15
C VAL A 22 -26.17 13.73 -6.26
N ARG A 23 -26.94 14.70 -5.78
CA ARG A 23 -26.50 16.10 -5.69
C ARG A 23 -25.73 16.29 -4.38
N ALA A 24 -24.54 16.87 -4.47
CA ALA A 24 -23.79 17.40 -3.31
C ALA A 24 -23.95 18.93 -3.24
N GLU A 25 -23.89 19.51 -2.06
CA GLU A 25 -23.92 20.97 -1.85
C GLU A 25 -22.60 21.63 -2.24
N ASN A 26 -21.49 20.89 -2.12
CA ASN A 26 -20.15 21.38 -2.49
C ASN A 26 -19.20 20.21 -2.81
N PHE A 27 -18.00 20.57 -3.26
CA PHE A 27 -16.99 19.60 -3.69
C PHE A 27 -16.47 18.70 -2.55
N ASP A 28 -16.38 19.22 -1.32
CA ASP A 28 -15.97 18.42 -0.15
C ASP A 28 -16.98 17.34 0.17
N GLU A 29 -18.27 17.69 0.13
CA GLU A 29 -19.34 16.71 0.27
C GLU A 29 -19.29 15.69 -0.86
N ALA A 30 -19.14 16.10 -2.12
CA ALA A 30 -19.03 15.17 -3.25
C ALA A 30 -17.90 14.12 -3.06
N ILE A 31 -16.73 14.54 -2.56
CA ILE A 31 -15.63 13.63 -2.22
C ILE A 31 -16.00 12.68 -1.07
N LYS A 32 -16.71 13.17 -0.04
CA LYS A 32 -17.19 12.33 1.07
C LYS A 32 -18.18 11.27 0.55
N LEU A 33 -19.12 11.66 -0.30
CA LEU A 33 -20.09 10.74 -0.93
C LEU A 33 -19.36 9.69 -1.77
N ALA A 34 -18.39 10.09 -2.60
CA ALA A 34 -17.60 9.16 -3.41
C ALA A 34 -16.81 8.15 -2.54
N ASN A 35 -16.31 8.59 -1.39
CA ASN A 35 -15.55 7.77 -0.46
C ASN A 35 -16.40 6.90 0.46
N PHE A 36 -17.70 7.18 0.59
CA PHE A 36 -18.65 6.47 1.45
C PHE A 36 -18.79 4.99 1.07
N SER A 37 -18.67 4.69 -0.23
CA SER A 37 -18.70 3.32 -0.72
C SER A 37 -17.68 2.45 0.00
N LYS A 38 -18.09 1.25 0.44
CA LYS A 38 -17.17 0.24 0.98
C LYS A 38 -16.19 -0.32 -0.06
N TYR A 39 -16.42 0.00 -1.34
CA TYR A 39 -15.56 -0.33 -2.45
C TYR A 39 -14.61 0.83 -2.79
N GLY A 40 -13.59 0.51 -3.59
CA GLY A 40 -12.53 1.43 -3.96
C GLY A 40 -11.84 1.04 -5.25
N LEU A 41 -12.61 0.59 -6.25
CA LEU A 41 -12.10 0.11 -7.53
C LEU A 41 -11.70 1.28 -8.44
N VAL A 42 -12.68 2.01 -8.94
CA VAL A 42 -12.49 3.15 -9.86
C VAL A 42 -13.20 4.38 -9.32
N ALA A 43 -12.61 5.57 -9.52
CA ALA A 43 -13.28 6.84 -9.35
C ALA A 43 -12.92 7.80 -10.49
N GLY A 44 -13.88 8.64 -10.88
CA GLY A 44 -13.71 9.67 -11.90
C GLY A 44 -13.96 11.07 -11.35
N LEU A 45 -13.25 12.05 -11.89
CA LEU A 45 -13.50 13.47 -11.69
C LEU A 45 -13.60 14.16 -13.06
N TYR A 46 -14.69 14.88 -13.30
CA TYR A 46 -14.80 15.80 -14.42
C TYR A 46 -14.71 17.23 -13.88
N SER A 47 -13.59 17.89 -14.15
CA SER A 47 -13.32 19.27 -13.74
C SER A 47 -12.19 19.86 -14.59
N LEU A 48 -12.25 21.16 -14.84
CA LEU A 48 -11.17 21.92 -15.48
C LEU A 48 -10.23 22.59 -14.46
N ASP A 49 -10.61 22.60 -13.17
CA ASP A 49 -9.88 23.29 -12.13
C ASP A 49 -8.78 22.40 -11.53
N ALA A 50 -7.52 22.79 -11.73
CA ALA A 50 -6.36 22.09 -11.19
C ALA A 50 -6.35 22.02 -9.65
N ARG A 51 -7.00 22.97 -8.96
CA ARG A 51 -7.15 22.96 -7.50
C ARG A 51 -8.04 21.81 -7.07
N GLU A 52 -9.13 21.57 -7.81
CA GLU A 52 -10.03 20.44 -7.57
C GLU A 52 -9.36 19.11 -7.88
N HIS A 53 -8.56 19.02 -8.95
CA HIS A 53 -7.76 17.82 -9.26
C HIS A 53 -6.84 17.46 -8.11
N ASN A 54 -6.06 18.43 -7.63
CA ASN A 54 -5.09 18.23 -6.54
C ASN A 54 -5.78 17.80 -5.25
N LYS A 55 -6.89 18.45 -4.90
CA LYS A 55 -7.67 18.10 -3.72
C LYS A 55 -8.23 16.69 -3.84
N TRP A 56 -8.89 16.39 -4.96
CA TRP A 56 -9.48 15.08 -5.21
C TRP A 56 -8.45 13.96 -5.17
N LEU A 57 -7.31 14.07 -5.87
CA LEU A 57 -6.26 13.05 -5.87
C LEU A 57 -5.70 12.74 -4.47
N LYS A 58 -5.66 13.74 -3.57
CA LYS A 58 -5.20 13.56 -2.17
C LYS A 58 -6.24 12.87 -1.28
N THR A 59 -7.52 13.04 -1.59
CA THR A 59 -8.62 12.64 -0.69
C THR A 59 -9.43 11.45 -1.18
N VAL A 60 -9.52 11.27 -2.50
CA VAL A 60 -10.28 10.19 -3.10
C VAL A 60 -9.62 8.88 -2.74
N LYS A 61 -10.48 7.91 -2.46
CA LYS A 61 -10.09 6.55 -2.26
C LYS A 61 -10.66 5.85 -3.52
N ALA A 62 -9.87 5.69 -4.59
CA ALA A 62 -10.04 4.61 -5.59
C ALA A 62 -8.65 4.07 -6.03
N GLY A 63 -8.57 2.84 -6.54
CA GLY A 63 -7.32 2.25 -7.00
C GLY A 63 -6.93 2.75 -8.39
N ASN A 64 -7.93 2.95 -9.25
CA ASN A 64 -7.80 3.57 -10.56
C ASN A 64 -8.55 4.91 -10.55
N LEU A 65 -7.85 5.99 -10.89
CA LEU A 65 -8.33 7.36 -10.81
C LEU A 65 -8.35 7.95 -12.21
N TYR A 66 -9.48 8.53 -12.63
CA TYR A 66 -9.62 9.13 -13.96
C TYR A 66 -10.04 10.59 -13.83
N ILE A 67 -9.35 11.48 -14.52
CA ILE A 67 -9.67 12.91 -14.58
C ILE A 67 -10.01 13.24 -16.03
N ASN A 68 -11.21 13.78 -16.25
CA ASN A 68 -11.77 14.13 -17.56
C ASN A 68 -11.80 12.98 -18.56
N SER A 69 -11.78 11.73 -18.08
CA SER A 69 -11.75 10.53 -18.91
C SER A 69 -12.80 9.53 -18.46
N LYS A 70 -13.17 8.62 -19.37
CA LYS A 70 -14.05 7.49 -19.04
C LYS A 70 -13.39 6.61 -17.96
N ILE A 71 -14.22 6.01 -17.11
CA ILE A 71 -13.77 5.19 -15.96
C ILE A 71 -13.78 3.68 -16.24
N THR A 72 -14.05 3.28 -17.49
CA THR A 72 -14.13 1.88 -17.93
C THR A 72 -13.09 1.60 -19.00
N ASP A 73 -12.93 0.32 -19.38
CA ASP A 73 -12.04 -0.10 -20.46
C ASP A 73 -10.57 0.29 -20.21
N ALA A 74 -10.07 -0.13 -19.04
CA ALA A 74 -8.68 0.03 -18.66
C ALA A 74 -7.78 -0.79 -19.59
N LYS A 75 -6.82 -0.15 -20.24
CA LYS A 75 -5.88 -0.80 -21.17
C LYS A 75 -4.68 -1.35 -20.42
N ILE A 76 -4.24 -2.55 -20.79
CA ILE A 76 -3.07 -3.22 -20.22
C ILE A 76 -1.84 -2.30 -20.33
N LYS A 77 -0.98 -2.27 -19.30
CA LYS A 77 0.23 -1.45 -19.19
C LYS A 77 0.02 0.06 -19.09
N ILE A 78 -1.03 0.60 -19.71
CA ILE A 78 -1.39 2.02 -19.66
C ILE A 78 -2.14 2.30 -18.35
N GLN A 79 -3.19 1.54 -18.07
CA GLN A 79 -3.96 1.64 -16.83
C GLN A 79 -4.04 0.29 -16.11
N PRO A 80 -2.94 -0.21 -15.50
CA PRO A 80 -3.00 -1.40 -14.64
C PRO A 80 -4.21 -1.35 -13.69
N PHE A 81 -4.96 -2.44 -13.63
CA PHE A 81 -6.30 -2.41 -13.04
C PHE A 81 -6.36 -3.15 -11.70
N GLY A 82 -6.96 -2.50 -10.70
CA GLY A 82 -7.15 -3.09 -9.37
C GLY A 82 -7.56 -2.05 -8.33
N GLY A 83 -8.42 -2.45 -7.38
CA GLY A 83 -8.99 -1.57 -6.36
C GLY A 83 -8.32 -1.67 -5.00
N TYR A 84 -8.93 -1.03 -4.01
CA TYR A 84 -8.68 -1.29 -2.59
C TYR A 84 -10.01 -1.31 -1.80
N LYS A 85 -9.95 -1.39 -0.47
CA LYS A 85 -11.07 -1.76 0.42
C LYS A 85 -11.61 -3.12 -0.01
N GLU A 86 -12.93 -3.30 -0.07
CA GLU A 86 -13.57 -4.55 -0.46
C GLU A 86 -13.47 -4.84 -1.96
N SER A 87 -12.89 -3.95 -2.77
CA SER A 87 -12.64 -4.21 -4.20
C SER A 87 -11.39 -5.06 -4.48
N SER A 88 -10.61 -5.41 -3.44
CA SER A 88 -9.43 -6.26 -3.60
C SER A 88 -9.13 -7.02 -2.31
N PHE A 89 -8.78 -8.29 -2.47
CA PHE A 89 -8.20 -9.13 -1.43
C PHE A 89 -6.84 -9.65 -1.92
N GLY A 90 -5.91 -9.93 -1.00
CA GLY A 90 -4.55 -10.37 -1.35
C GLY A 90 -3.52 -9.23 -1.40
N SER A 91 -2.46 -9.41 -2.20
CA SER A 91 -1.35 -8.47 -2.41
C SER A 91 -1.81 -7.10 -2.92
N GLY A 92 -2.90 -7.07 -3.68
CA GLY A 92 -3.42 -5.86 -4.31
C GLY A 92 -2.51 -5.36 -5.45
N TYR A 93 -1.68 -6.22 -6.03
CA TYR A 93 -0.99 -5.92 -7.28
C TYR A 93 -2.01 -5.80 -8.42
N LYS A 94 -1.83 -4.80 -9.28
CA LYS A 94 -2.78 -4.52 -10.36
C LYS A 94 -2.54 -5.44 -11.55
N SER A 95 -3.63 -6.02 -12.06
CA SER A 95 -3.59 -6.80 -13.30
C SER A 95 -3.14 -5.92 -14.47
N GLY A 96 -2.31 -6.49 -15.35
CA GLY A 96 -1.64 -5.75 -16.41
C GLY A 96 -0.54 -4.78 -15.92
N GLY A 97 -0.20 -4.81 -14.63
CA GLY A 97 0.89 -4.07 -14.00
C GLY A 97 2.16 -4.89 -13.81
N PRO A 98 3.27 -4.25 -13.42
CA PRO A 98 4.59 -4.88 -13.37
C PRO A 98 4.77 -5.92 -12.26
N ASN A 99 3.91 -5.93 -11.24
CA ASN A 99 4.04 -6.82 -10.08
C ASN A 99 3.05 -7.98 -10.07
N TYR A 100 2.08 -8.02 -10.99
CA TYR A 100 0.98 -9.01 -10.93
C TYR A 100 1.47 -10.47 -10.97
N VAL A 101 2.53 -10.74 -11.74
CA VAL A 101 3.13 -12.08 -11.83
C VAL A 101 3.74 -12.53 -10.50
N LEU A 102 4.08 -11.60 -9.59
CA LEU A 102 4.68 -11.93 -8.30
C LEU A 102 3.73 -12.74 -7.40
N ASP A 103 2.42 -12.64 -7.60
CA ASP A 103 1.44 -13.44 -6.85
C ASP A 103 1.48 -14.93 -7.17
N PHE A 104 2.13 -15.30 -8.28
CA PHE A 104 2.19 -16.68 -8.77
C PHE A 104 3.57 -17.32 -8.59
N ILE A 105 4.50 -16.65 -7.89
CA ILE A 105 5.86 -17.15 -7.67
C ILE A 105 6.26 -17.10 -6.19
N LYS A 106 7.15 -18.00 -5.79
CA LYS A 106 7.78 -17.99 -4.46
C LYS A 106 9.17 -17.36 -4.57
N LEU A 107 9.32 -16.15 -4.04
CA LEU A 107 10.60 -15.46 -4.02
C LEU A 107 11.54 -16.07 -2.97
N LYS A 108 12.81 -16.25 -3.34
CA LYS A 108 13.89 -16.63 -2.42
C LYS A 108 15.09 -15.73 -2.64
N GLN A 109 15.74 -15.34 -1.55
CA GLN A 109 16.97 -14.56 -1.63
C GLN A 109 18.17 -15.47 -1.91
N ALA A 110 18.76 -15.31 -3.09
CA ALA A 110 19.97 -16.04 -3.47
C ALA A 110 21.24 -15.41 -2.87
N SER A 111 21.31 -14.09 -2.79
CA SER A 111 22.46 -13.35 -2.28
C SER A 111 22.05 -11.97 -1.74
N LEU A 112 22.98 -11.31 -1.05
CA LEU A 112 22.76 -9.95 -0.56
C LEU A 112 22.73 -8.95 -1.73
N PRO A 113 21.79 -7.99 -1.70
CA PRO A 113 21.69 -6.99 -2.76
C PRO A 113 22.92 -6.08 -2.81
N LYS A 114 23.28 -5.66 -4.03
CA LYS A 114 24.47 -4.83 -4.29
C LYS A 114 24.16 -3.34 -4.23
N GLU A 115 22.97 -2.95 -4.68
CA GLU A 115 22.56 -1.56 -4.77
C GLU A 115 22.28 -1.00 -3.38
N LYS A 116 22.78 0.21 -3.12
CA LYS A 116 22.73 0.87 -1.82
C LYS A 116 22.37 2.34 -2.00
N HIS A 117 21.73 2.90 -0.99
CA HIS A 117 21.49 4.33 -0.85
C HIS A 117 21.59 4.70 0.64
N PRO A 118 22.01 5.93 0.98
CA PRO A 118 21.94 6.43 2.35
C PRO A 118 20.53 6.26 2.94
N VAL A 119 20.49 5.81 4.19
CA VAL A 119 19.25 5.63 4.98
C VAL A 119 18.87 6.93 5.68
N ASN A 120 17.65 7.00 6.21
CA ASN A 120 17.20 8.15 6.99
C ASN A 120 17.75 8.14 8.43
N ASP A 121 17.61 9.28 9.13
CA ASP A 121 18.17 9.46 10.46
C ASP A 121 17.64 8.45 11.47
N TRP A 122 16.34 8.15 11.44
CA TRP A 122 15.71 7.14 12.30
C TRP A 122 16.40 5.77 12.19
N ILE A 123 16.62 5.31 10.97
CA ILE A 123 17.28 4.01 10.73
C ILE A 123 18.75 4.05 11.13
N ASN A 124 19.43 5.19 10.97
CA ASN A 124 20.80 5.36 11.49
C ASN A 124 20.83 5.23 13.02
N THR A 125 19.93 5.90 13.74
CA THR A 125 19.84 5.83 15.20
C THR A 125 19.61 4.40 15.69
N ILE A 126 18.67 3.68 15.08
CA ILE A 126 18.38 2.28 15.41
C ILE A 126 19.61 1.40 15.11
N SER A 127 20.29 1.64 13.98
CA SER A 127 21.46 0.85 13.57
C SER A 127 22.59 0.94 14.60
N SER A 128 22.91 2.13 15.11
CA SER A 128 23.97 2.31 16.11
C SER A 128 23.70 1.57 17.43
N PHE A 129 22.43 1.41 17.80
CA PHE A 129 22.07 0.59 18.96
C PHE A 129 22.23 -0.91 18.67
N LEU A 130 21.76 -1.35 17.50
CA LEU A 130 21.79 -2.75 17.08
C LEU A 130 23.21 -3.28 16.86
N GLU A 131 24.18 -2.43 16.52
CA GLU A 131 25.61 -2.78 16.41
C GLU A 131 26.16 -3.48 17.65
N LYS A 132 25.66 -3.16 18.84
CA LYS A 132 26.11 -3.77 20.11
C LYS A 132 25.40 -5.08 20.45
N LYS A 133 24.31 -5.41 19.76
CA LYS A 133 23.40 -6.52 20.09
C LYS A 133 23.38 -7.62 19.03
N LEU A 134 23.67 -7.29 17.77
CA LEU A 134 23.64 -8.21 16.65
C LEU A 134 25.01 -8.87 16.42
N THR A 135 24.98 -10.09 15.90
CA THR A 135 26.20 -10.78 15.42
C THR A 135 26.75 -10.12 14.15
N SER A 136 28.04 -10.32 13.85
CA SER A 136 28.67 -9.78 12.62
C SER A 136 27.95 -10.19 11.34
N GLN A 137 27.39 -11.41 11.29
CA GLN A 137 26.61 -11.89 10.15
C GLN A 137 25.26 -11.15 10.04
N GLN A 138 24.55 -10.98 11.16
CA GLN A 138 23.30 -10.21 11.18
C GLN A 138 23.52 -8.74 10.82
N LEU A 139 24.59 -8.11 11.31
CA LEU A 139 24.93 -6.74 10.94
C LEU A 139 25.18 -6.57 9.44
N LYS A 140 25.87 -7.52 8.81
CA LYS A 140 26.07 -7.51 7.35
C LYS A 140 24.74 -7.56 6.60
N ILE A 141 23.81 -8.42 7.03
CA ILE A 141 22.47 -8.54 6.43
C ILE A 141 21.65 -7.28 6.70
N TRP A 142 21.72 -6.74 7.92
CA TRP A 142 21.02 -5.52 8.34
C TRP A 142 21.41 -4.33 7.47
N HIS A 143 22.70 -3.98 7.42
CA HIS A 143 23.17 -2.84 6.63
C HIS A 143 22.91 -3.01 5.12
N SER A 144 23.02 -4.24 4.61
CA SER A 144 22.66 -4.53 3.22
C SER A 144 21.16 -4.34 2.95
N SER A 145 20.30 -4.77 3.88
CA SER A 145 18.85 -4.63 3.78
C SER A 145 18.43 -3.16 3.80
N ILE A 146 18.79 -2.42 4.85
CA ILE A 146 18.34 -1.03 5.02
C ILE A 146 18.81 -0.12 3.88
N ALA A 147 20.05 -0.32 3.40
CA ALA A 147 20.59 0.47 2.29
C ALA A 147 19.89 0.14 0.97
N ASN A 148 19.51 -1.12 0.76
CA ASN A 148 18.78 -1.52 -0.44
C ASN A 148 17.29 -1.12 -0.38
N TYR A 149 16.68 -1.13 0.80
CA TYR A 149 15.35 -0.57 1.04
C TYR A 149 15.34 0.92 0.67
N ALA A 150 16.31 1.70 1.17
CA ALA A 150 16.42 3.12 0.83
C ALA A 150 16.62 3.34 -0.69
N TYR A 151 17.44 2.49 -1.34
CA TYR A 151 17.67 2.54 -2.78
C TYR A 151 16.37 2.34 -3.58
N TRP A 152 15.60 1.29 -3.25
CA TRP A 152 14.36 1.00 -3.95
C TRP A 152 13.25 1.99 -3.61
N TRP A 153 13.18 2.48 -2.38
CA TRP A 153 12.20 3.50 -2.03
C TRP A 153 12.40 4.79 -2.82
N LYS A 154 13.65 5.21 -3.07
CA LYS A 154 13.95 6.36 -3.93
C LYS A 154 13.35 6.22 -5.34
N LYS A 155 13.27 4.99 -5.86
CA LYS A 155 12.69 4.70 -7.17
C LYS A 155 11.16 4.53 -7.11
N LEU A 156 10.67 3.72 -6.17
CA LEU A 156 9.25 3.39 -6.03
C LEU A 156 8.39 4.61 -5.65
N LYS A 157 8.95 5.59 -4.94
CA LYS A 157 8.22 6.82 -4.57
C LYS A 157 8.00 7.80 -5.73
N GLN A 158 8.62 7.56 -6.90
CA GLN A 158 8.46 8.42 -8.06
C GLN A 158 7.15 8.10 -8.80
N ASP A 159 6.50 9.15 -9.29
CA ASP A 159 5.37 9.03 -10.20
C ASP A 159 5.91 8.70 -11.60
N LEU A 160 5.41 7.61 -12.20
CA LEU A 160 5.92 7.08 -13.47
C LEU A 160 4.85 7.14 -14.55
N ASP A 161 5.10 7.88 -15.62
CA ASP A 161 4.34 7.75 -16.87
C ASP A 161 5.22 7.02 -17.91
N HIS A 162 5.01 5.70 -18.02
CA HIS A 162 5.77 4.85 -18.93
C HIS A 162 5.32 4.98 -20.39
N CYS A 163 4.08 5.38 -20.63
CA CYS A 163 3.47 5.39 -21.95
C CYS A 163 3.66 6.74 -22.64
N LYS A 164 3.61 7.84 -21.87
CA LYS A 164 3.71 9.23 -22.35
C LYS A 164 2.79 9.48 -23.54
N ILE A 165 1.52 9.15 -23.39
CA ILE A 165 0.53 9.28 -24.47
C ILE A 165 0.22 10.76 -24.71
N ILE A 166 0.13 11.15 -25.99
CA ILE A 166 -0.24 12.51 -26.37
C ILE A 166 -1.68 12.80 -25.93
N GLY A 167 -1.88 13.91 -25.24
CA GLY A 167 -3.18 14.34 -24.71
C GLY A 167 -3.63 13.66 -23.41
N GLN A 168 -2.91 12.64 -22.93
CA GLN A 168 -3.29 11.88 -21.73
C GLN A 168 -2.07 11.53 -20.85
N ASP A 169 -2.12 11.92 -19.57
CA ASP A 169 -1.17 11.40 -18.58
C ASP A 169 -1.64 10.04 -18.06
N ASN A 170 -0.73 9.09 -17.92
CA ASN A 170 -1.00 7.77 -17.33
C ASN A 170 0.04 7.45 -16.27
N ILE A 171 -0.20 7.97 -15.07
CA ILE A 171 0.73 7.92 -13.96
C ILE A 171 0.48 6.65 -13.15
N TYR A 172 1.53 5.85 -13.01
CA TYR A 172 1.61 4.73 -12.09
C TYR A 172 2.46 5.14 -10.89
N LYS A 173 1.95 4.94 -9.67
CA LYS A 173 2.65 5.31 -8.45
C LYS A 173 2.42 4.33 -7.32
N TYR A 174 3.36 4.31 -6.37
CA TYR A 174 3.22 3.60 -5.12
C TYR A 174 2.93 4.58 -3.99
N ILE A 175 1.97 4.25 -3.13
CA ILE A 175 1.73 5.01 -1.91
C ILE A 175 1.75 4.08 -0.70
N PRO A 176 2.19 4.56 0.48
CA PRO A 176 2.20 3.74 1.69
C PRO A 176 0.80 3.25 2.05
N ARG A 177 0.72 2.00 2.50
CA ARG A 177 -0.51 1.48 3.11
C ARG A 177 -0.74 2.20 4.42
N LYS A 178 -2.01 2.35 4.81
CA LYS A 178 -2.37 3.07 6.05
C LYS A 178 -2.38 2.18 7.28
N THR A 179 -2.51 0.88 7.09
CA THR A 179 -2.70 -0.11 8.16
C THR A 179 -2.00 -1.40 7.78
N ILE A 180 -1.00 -1.79 8.55
CA ILE A 180 -0.39 -3.12 8.56
C ILE A 180 0.01 -3.43 9.99
N THR A 181 -0.24 -4.66 10.42
CA THR A 181 0.13 -5.14 11.76
C THR A 181 1.23 -6.17 11.61
N LEU A 182 2.29 -6.07 12.40
CA LEU A 182 3.29 -7.11 12.61
C LEU A 182 2.93 -7.84 13.91
N ARG A 183 2.76 -9.18 13.87
CA ARG A 183 2.58 -9.97 15.08
C ARG A 183 3.88 -10.67 15.45
N LEU A 184 4.26 -10.54 16.72
CA LEU A 184 5.40 -11.20 17.33
C LEU A 184 4.88 -12.23 18.34
N THR A 185 5.24 -13.49 18.13
CA THR A 185 4.82 -14.62 18.98
C THR A 185 5.90 -15.03 19.99
N GLU A 186 7.16 -14.66 19.74
CA GLU A 186 8.28 -14.98 20.61
C GLU A 186 8.80 -13.73 21.33
N LYS A 187 9.29 -13.94 22.55
CA LYS A 187 9.91 -12.88 23.38
C LYS A 187 11.35 -12.54 22.99
N LYS A 188 12.03 -13.38 22.23
CA LYS A 188 13.42 -13.13 21.81
C LYS A 188 13.46 -12.05 20.74
N MET A 189 14.57 -11.31 20.70
CA MET A 189 14.80 -10.31 19.65
C MET A 189 14.73 -10.98 18.27
N ASP A 190 13.67 -10.67 17.54
CA ASP A 190 13.44 -11.20 16.20
C ASP A 190 14.15 -10.29 15.19
N PHE A 191 15.22 -10.83 14.59
CA PHE A 191 16.03 -10.12 13.61
C PHE A 191 15.24 -9.76 12.33
N ASP A 192 14.30 -10.60 11.92
CA ASP A 192 13.47 -10.35 10.76
C ASP A 192 12.37 -9.33 11.07
N ALA A 193 11.87 -9.29 12.31
CA ALA A 193 10.97 -8.25 12.78
C ALA A 193 11.61 -6.86 12.73
N LEU A 194 12.88 -6.74 13.12
CA LEU A 194 13.64 -5.49 12.99
C LEU A 194 13.69 -5.04 11.52
N ARG A 195 13.89 -5.97 10.58
CA ARG A 195 13.96 -5.67 9.14
C ARG A 195 12.60 -5.28 8.57
N VAL A 196 11.51 -5.90 9.03
CA VAL A 196 10.13 -5.48 8.74
C VAL A 196 9.88 -4.04 9.21
N CYS A 197 10.27 -3.72 10.44
CA CYS A 197 10.16 -2.36 10.98
C CYS A 197 10.97 -1.37 10.13
N ALA A 198 12.21 -1.73 9.76
CA ALA A 198 13.04 -0.89 8.90
C ALA A 198 12.43 -0.65 7.52
N ALA A 199 11.84 -1.67 6.89
CA ALA A 199 11.16 -1.55 5.60
C ALA A 199 9.95 -0.60 5.69
N ALA A 200 9.12 -0.76 6.72
CA ALA A 200 7.95 0.09 6.95
C ALA A 200 8.34 1.55 7.21
N LEU A 201 9.33 1.79 8.09
CA LEU A 201 9.86 3.13 8.38
C LEU A 201 10.49 3.79 7.14
N THR A 202 11.22 3.02 6.32
CA THR A 202 11.84 3.53 5.08
C THR A 202 10.81 4.13 4.15
N CYS A 203 9.66 3.46 3.97
CA CYS A 203 8.59 3.93 3.09
C CYS A 203 7.48 4.71 3.82
N SER A 204 7.68 5.05 5.09
CA SER A 204 6.68 5.77 5.91
C SER A 204 5.31 5.10 5.94
N SER A 205 5.27 3.77 5.88
CA SER A 205 4.05 3.00 6.12
C SER A 205 3.83 2.88 7.63
N PRO A 206 2.66 3.29 8.17
CA PRO A 206 2.31 3.01 9.55
C PRO A 206 2.26 1.51 9.80
N LEU A 207 3.07 1.05 10.74
CA LEU A 207 3.16 -0.34 11.18
C LEU A 207 2.82 -0.41 12.66
N GLU A 208 1.81 -1.21 13.00
CA GLU A 208 1.48 -1.54 14.39
C GLU A 208 2.16 -2.85 14.78
N ILE A 209 2.78 -2.89 15.95
CA ILE A 209 3.42 -4.10 16.49
C ILE A 209 2.51 -4.71 17.55
N SER A 210 1.93 -5.86 17.25
CA SER A 210 1.24 -6.70 18.24
C SER A 210 2.22 -7.71 18.81
N TRP A 211 2.28 -7.81 20.13
CA TRP A 211 3.19 -8.73 20.81
C TRP A 211 2.54 -9.32 22.06
N CYS A 212 3.07 -10.46 22.53
CA CYS A 212 2.57 -11.19 23.69
C CYS A 212 3.61 -11.25 24.81
N ASN A 213 3.21 -10.94 26.04
CA ASN A 213 4.08 -10.99 27.21
C ASN A 213 3.98 -12.34 27.92
N THR A 214 4.97 -13.21 27.76
CA THR A 214 5.14 -14.45 28.53
C THR A 214 5.96 -14.24 29.82
N PRO A 215 5.45 -14.55 31.03
CA PRO A 215 5.99 -14.09 32.33
C PRO A 215 7.45 -14.44 32.74
N GLN A 216 8.29 -15.03 31.90
CA GLN A 216 9.48 -15.77 32.36
C GLN A 216 10.84 -15.07 32.22
N LEU A 217 10.95 -13.86 31.66
CA LEU A 217 12.22 -13.11 31.61
C LEU A 217 11.98 -11.58 31.68
N GLU A 218 12.63 -10.92 32.63
CA GLU A 218 12.77 -9.45 32.79
C GLU A 218 13.79 -8.84 31.80
N GLU A 219 13.99 -9.46 30.64
CA GLU A 219 14.97 -9.00 29.66
C GLU A 219 14.34 -7.92 28.75
N PHE A 220 14.98 -6.75 28.74
CA PHE A 220 14.89 -5.66 27.76
C PHE A 220 13.98 -5.94 26.54
N ASN A 221 12.86 -5.22 26.44
CA ASN A 221 11.98 -5.29 25.27
C ASN A 221 12.55 -4.44 24.13
N TRP A 222 12.99 -5.08 23.05
CA TRP A 222 13.56 -4.37 21.90
C TRP A 222 12.54 -3.44 21.19
N ILE A 223 11.24 -3.65 21.42
CA ILE A 223 10.17 -2.77 20.90
C ILE A 223 10.32 -1.36 21.47
N ASP A 224 10.88 -1.22 22.68
CA ASP A 224 11.13 0.09 23.32
C ASP A 224 12.15 0.93 22.53
N LEU A 225 12.93 0.32 21.63
CA LEU A 225 13.81 1.03 20.69
C LEU A 225 13.06 1.73 19.56
N LEU A 226 11.78 1.38 19.37
CA LEU A 226 10.93 1.87 18.30
C LEU A 226 9.72 2.62 18.86
N PRO A 227 9.89 3.64 19.73
CA PRO A 227 8.77 4.34 20.36
C PRO A 227 7.88 5.08 19.36
N ILE A 228 8.39 5.30 18.14
CA ILE A 228 7.63 5.89 17.03
C ILE A 228 6.60 4.92 16.43
N LEU A 229 6.76 3.61 16.63
CA LEU A 229 5.84 2.60 16.13
C LEU A 229 4.79 2.28 17.20
N PRO A 230 3.49 2.40 16.88
CA PRO A 230 2.44 2.00 17.80
C PRO A 230 2.60 0.51 18.09
N ASN A 231 2.53 0.14 19.37
CA ASN A 231 2.58 -1.25 19.78
C ASN A 231 1.47 -1.56 20.79
N ILE A 232 1.05 -2.82 20.80
CA ILE A 232 -0.03 -3.34 21.64
C ILE A 232 0.43 -4.66 22.23
N GLU A 233 0.44 -4.75 23.54
CA GLU A 233 0.58 -6.00 24.29
C GLU A 233 -0.79 -6.69 24.33
N GLU A 234 -0.88 -7.89 23.78
CA GLU A 234 -2.10 -8.69 23.78
C GLU A 234 -1.80 -10.19 23.71
N SER A 235 -2.64 -10.97 24.39
CA SER A 235 -2.59 -12.43 24.36
C SER A 235 -2.91 -12.98 22.96
N GLN A 236 -2.66 -14.28 22.74
CA GLN A 236 -3.00 -14.92 21.47
C GLN A 236 -4.51 -14.89 21.19
N GLU A 237 -5.32 -15.06 22.24
CA GLU A 237 -6.79 -15.09 22.13
C GLU A 237 -7.36 -13.71 21.76
N GLU A 238 -6.82 -12.64 22.35
CA GLU A 238 -7.19 -11.26 22.05
C GLU A 238 -6.82 -10.88 20.61
N PHE A 239 -5.60 -11.26 20.19
CA PHE A 239 -5.13 -11.06 18.82
C PHE A 239 -6.03 -11.78 17.81
N ASP A 240 -6.32 -13.07 18.04
CA ASP A 240 -7.19 -13.86 17.18
C ASP A 240 -8.60 -13.25 17.09
N LYS A 241 -9.12 -12.71 18.21
CA LYS A 241 -10.40 -11.99 18.23
C LYS A 241 -10.35 -10.73 17.37
N ARG A 242 -9.27 -9.93 17.42
CA ARG A 242 -9.11 -8.75 16.55
C ARG A 242 -9.07 -9.13 15.07
N VAL A 243 -8.42 -10.24 14.73
CA VAL A 243 -8.42 -10.77 13.37
C VAL A 243 -9.83 -11.17 12.96
N LYS A 244 -10.57 -11.93 13.79
CA LYS A 244 -11.96 -12.35 13.54
C LYS A 244 -12.92 -11.18 13.35
N ASP A 245 -12.81 -10.17 14.21
CA ASP A 245 -13.60 -8.93 14.16
C ASP A 245 -13.27 -8.07 12.92
N GLY A 246 -12.28 -8.46 12.11
CA GLY A 246 -11.87 -7.73 10.92
C GLY A 246 -11.19 -6.39 11.21
N LYS A 247 -10.71 -6.18 12.45
CA LYS A 247 -9.94 -4.99 12.85
C LYS A 247 -8.57 -4.95 12.21
N ILE A 248 -8.01 -6.12 11.90
CA ILE A 248 -6.74 -6.28 11.17
C ILE A 248 -7.08 -6.70 9.74
N LYS A 249 -6.68 -5.88 8.75
CA LYS A 249 -6.87 -6.17 7.31
C LYS A 249 -5.63 -6.74 6.63
N ARG A 250 -4.46 -6.54 7.23
CA ARG A 250 -3.17 -6.95 6.70
C ARG A 250 -2.23 -7.29 7.84
N LEU A 251 -1.69 -8.50 7.80
CA LEU A 251 -0.86 -9.05 8.84
C LEU A 251 0.49 -9.47 8.25
N ARG A 252 1.58 -8.92 8.76
CA ARG A 252 2.95 -9.39 8.50
C ARG A 252 3.37 -10.33 9.63
N LEU A 253 3.91 -11.48 9.24
CA LEU A 253 4.53 -12.43 10.16
C LEU A 253 5.98 -12.65 9.74
N THR A 254 6.83 -12.98 10.71
CA THR A 254 8.21 -13.43 10.51
C THR A 254 8.33 -14.95 10.44
N THR A 255 7.28 -15.65 10.89
CA THR A 255 7.14 -17.11 10.82
C THR A 255 5.90 -17.52 10.01
N PRO A 256 5.83 -18.76 9.50
CA PRO A 256 4.63 -19.29 8.84
C PRO A 256 3.39 -19.17 9.74
N ALA A 257 2.24 -18.82 9.14
CA ALA A 257 0.98 -18.74 9.89
C ALA A 257 0.46 -20.14 10.27
N SER A 258 -0.15 -20.24 11.46
CA SER A 258 -0.90 -21.44 11.86
C SER A 258 -2.17 -21.62 11.03
N GLU A 259 -2.70 -22.85 10.97
CA GLU A 259 -3.92 -23.15 10.23
C GLU A 259 -5.14 -22.47 10.84
N GLU A 260 -5.19 -22.32 12.16
CA GLU A 260 -6.24 -21.59 12.88
C GLU A 260 -6.26 -20.11 12.46
N LEU A 261 -5.10 -19.46 12.44
CA LEU A 261 -4.98 -18.06 12.06
C LEU A 261 -5.38 -17.85 10.59
N LYS A 262 -4.99 -18.76 9.69
CA LYS A 262 -5.41 -18.74 8.28
C LYS A 262 -6.93 -18.81 8.15
N LYS A 263 -7.59 -19.68 8.92
CA LYS A 263 -9.07 -19.79 8.94
C LYS A 263 -9.72 -18.48 9.38
N TYR A 264 -9.24 -17.87 10.47
CA TYR A 264 -9.76 -16.60 10.96
C TYR A 264 -9.56 -15.46 9.96
N ALA A 265 -8.38 -15.41 9.35
CA ALA A 265 -8.04 -14.40 8.36
C ALA A 265 -8.88 -14.53 7.08
N ALA A 266 -9.17 -15.77 6.65
CA ALA A 266 -10.06 -16.02 5.51
C ALA A 266 -11.49 -15.50 5.76
N LEU A 267 -12.03 -15.72 6.97
CA LEU A 267 -13.38 -15.27 7.32
C LEU A 267 -13.51 -13.74 7.41
N SER A 268 -12.45 -13.04 7.84
CA SER A 268 -12.48 -11.59 8.04
C SER A 268 -11.85 -10.78 6.89
N ALA A 269 -11.46 -11.47 5.81
CA ALA A 269 -10.69 -10.92 4.69
C ALA A 269 -9.40 -10.20 5.13
N CYS A 270 -8.71 -10.76 6.13
CA CYS A 270 -7.37 -10.33 6.51
C CYS A 270 -6.33 -11.00 5.61
N TYR A 271 -5.48 -10.21 4.96
CA TYR A 271 -4.40 -10.75 4.14
C TYR A 271 -3.16 -11.04 5.00
N ILE A 272 -2.73 -12.29 5.05
CA ILE A 272 -1.52 -12.73 5.76
C ILE A 272 -0.32 -12.70 4.81
N ILE A 273 0.79 -12.16 5.31
CA ILE A 273 2.09 -12.08 4.65
C ILE A 273 3.09 -12.82 5.55
N ASP A 274 3.25 -14.12 5.32
CA ASP A 274 4.16 -15.01 6.05
C ASP A 274 5.38 -15.45 5.20
N SER A 275 5.58 -14.78 4.05
CA SER A 275 6.77 -14.98 3.22
C SER A 275 8.05 -14.54 3.94
N PRO A 276 9.20 -15.21 3.75
CA PRO A 276 10.45 -14.81 4.39
C PRO A 276 10.82 -13.34 4.15
N VAL A 277 11.45 -12.68 5.13
CA VAL A 277 11.82 -11.26 5.02
C VAL A 277 13.04 -11.10 4.10
N LEU A 278 12.86 -10.39 2.98
CA LEU A 278 13.90 -10.24 1.96
C LEU A 278 14.75 -9.00 2.20
N ALA A 279 16.06 -9.09 2.01
CA ALA A 279 16.99 -7.96 2.08
C ALA A 279 16.84 -7.08 0.84
N ASN A 280 16.31 -7.65 -0.23
CA ASN A 280 16.00 -6.93 -1.46
C ASN A 280 14.73 -6.07 -1.30
N GLY A 281 14.93 -4.76 -1.28
CA GLY A 281 13.88 -3.75 -1.18
C GLY A 281 12.92 -3.70 -2.36
N ARG A 282 13.28 -4.28 -3.53
CA ARG A 282 12.39 -4.35 -4.69
C ARG A 282 11.09 -5.09 -4.37
N PHE A 283 11.20 -6.10 -3.51
CA PHE A 283 10.13 -7.03 -3.20
C PHE A 283 9.61 -6.80 -1.78
N GLU A 284 10.49 -6.65 -0.79
CA GLU A 284 10.06 -6.46 0.60
C GLU A 284 9.19 -5.20 0.75
N LEU A 285 9.57 -4.09 0.11
CA LEU A 285 8.82 -2.83 0.24
C LEU A 285 7.38 -2.92 -0.31
N LEU A 286 7.11 -3.84 -1.25
CA LEU A 286 5.77 -3.97 -1.84
C LEU A 286 4.70 -4.42 -0.85
N HIS A 287 5.08 -5.10 0.22
CA HIS A 287 4.15 -5.49 1.28
C HIS A 287 3.53 -4.27 1.99
N TYR A 288 4.28 -3.17 2.06
CA TYR A 288 3.93 -1.93 2.77
C TYR A 288 3.40 -0.83 1.83
N LEU A 289 3.49 -1.05 0.52
CA LEU A 289 3.05 -0.12 -0.52
C LEU A 289 1.79 -0.64 -1.21
N LYS A 290 1.00 0.28 -1.75
CA LYS A 290 -0.11 -0.03 -2.67
C LYS A 290 0.05 0.75 -3.96
N GLU A 291 -0.38 0.14 -5.04
CA GLU A 291 -0.32 0.69 -6.38
C GLU A 291 -1.51 1.59 -6.65
N ILE A 292 -1.29 2.75 -7.26
CA ILE A 292 -2.32 3.68 -7.71
C ILE A 292 -2.03 4.04 -9.16
N VAL A 293 -3.10 4.10 -9.95
CA VAL A 293 -3.06 4.52 -11.35
C VAL A 293 -3.92 5.77 -11.50
N ILE A 294 -3.36 6.79 -12.13
CA ILE A 294 -4.03 8.06 -12.43
C ILE A 294 -3.98 8.27 -13.93
N THR A 295 -5.15 8.39 -14.56
CA THR A 295 -5.30 8.79 -15.94
C THR A 295 -5.90 10.18 -16.00
N CYS A 296 -5.29 11.10 -16.73
CA CYS A 296 -5.77 12.47 -16.87
C CYS A 296 -5.76 12.88 -18.33
N ASP A 297 -6.94 13.12 -18.90
CA ASP A 297 -7.07 13.75 -20.21
C ASP A 297 -6.86 15.25 -20.04
N TYR A 298 -5.70 15.73 -20.50
CA TYR A 298 -5.30 17.12 -20.36
C TYR A 298 -5.57 17.95 -21.62
N HIS A 299 -5.71 17.29 -22.78
CA HIS A 299 -6.07 17.98 -24.02
C HIS A 299 -7.48 18.55 -23.96
N ARG A 300 -7.73 19.59 -24.77
CA ARG A 300 -9.06 20.19 -24.94
C ARG A 300 -9.43 20.12 -26.41
N TYR A 301 -10.26 19.14 -26.75
CA TYR A 301 -10.67 18.86 -28.14
C TYR A 301 -9.48 18.68 -29.09
N GLY A 302 -8.38 18.13 -28.57
CA GLY A 302 -7.13 17.90 -29.33
C GLY A 302 -6.08 18.99 -29.14
N ASN A 303 -6.46 20.16 -28.64
CA ASN A 303 -5.50 21.20 -28.27
C ASN A 303 -4.72 20.78 -27.00
N LEU A 304 -3.38 20.72 -27.10
CA LEU A 304 -2.47 20.31 -26.02
C LEU A 304 -2.04 21.48 -25.11
N GLY A 305 -2.39 22.71 -25.49
CA GLY A 305 -2.02 23.92 -24.77
C GLY A 305 -0.50 24.05 -24.61
N SER A 306 -0.06 24.42 -23.42
CA SER A 306 1.37 24.60 -23.10
C SER A 306 2.20 23.32 -23.16
N ARG A 307 1.58 22.16 -23.40
CA ARG A 307 2.23 20.83 -23.41
C ARG A 307 2.48 20.30 -24.82
N GLU A 308 2.22 21.11 -25.85
CA GLU A 308 2.40 20.73 -27.25
C GLU A 308 3.86 20.37 -27.59
N SER A 309 4.83 20.99 -26.91
CA SER A 309 6.26 20.70 -27.08
C SER A 309 6.76 19.47 -26.31
N GLU A 310 5.93 18.81 -25.49
CA GLU A 310 6.35 17.61 -24.76
C GLU A 310 6.55 16.42 -25.70
N MET A 311 7.71 15.75 -25.63
CA MET A 311 7.94 14.50 -26.36
C MET A 311 7.04 13.38 -25.83
N ARG A 312 5.99 13.08 -26.61
CA ARG A 312 4.96 12.08 -26.32
C ARG A 312 4.69 11.19 -27.52
N LYS A 313 3.98 10.08 -27.27
CA LYS A 313 3.68 9.04 -28.26
C LYS A 313 2.20 9.05 -28.61
N PRO A 314 1.82 8.77 -29.86
CA PRO A 314 0.42 8.53 -30.19
C PRO A 314 -0.10 7.31 -29.43
N GLN A 315 -1.41 7.28 -29.19
CA GLN A 315 -2.06 6.10 -28.64
C GLN A 315 -2.14 5.04 -29.76
N LEU A 316 -1.32 4.00 -29.64
CA LEU A 316 -1.47 2.77 -30.43
C LEU A 316 -2.58 1.89 -29.84
#